data_AF-A0A328A8W2-F1
#
_entry.id   AF-A0A328A8W2-F1
#
_cell.length_a   1.000
_cell.length_b   1.000
_cell.length_c   1.000
_cell.angle_alpha   90.00
_cell.angle_beta   90.00
_cell.angle_gamma   90.00
#
_symmetry.space_group_name_H-M   'P 1'
#
loop_
_entity.id
_entity.type
_entity.pdbx_description
1 polymer ?
#
loop_
_entity_poly.entity_id
_entity_poly.type
_entity_poly.pdbx_seq_one_letter_code
_entity_poly.pdbx_strand_id
1 'polypeptide(L)' 'MRPRDARAILFVVTTSLLVLILSLVLLRNYLASLAILGAWLAIVMTRPRMLRVMRRLRGEPDWSGYYKDR' A
#
# COMPACT_ATOMS: atom_id res chain seq x y z
N MET A 1 7.08 -10.25 -11.51
CA MET A 1 5.98 -9.48 -10.83
C MET A 1 4.74 -9.49 -11.70
N ARG A 2 3.54 -9.69 -11.15
CA ARG A 2 2.31 -9.67 -11.99
C ARG A 2 1.90 -8.22 -12.29
N PRO A 3 1.33 -7.91 -13.47
CA PRO A 3 0.92 -6.54 -13.82
C PRO A 3 -0.11 -5.95 -12.85
N ARG A 4 -0.87 -6.80 -12.15
CA ARG A 4 -1.82 -6.40 -11.10
C ARG A 4 -1.13 -5.90 -9.82
N ASP A 5 0.05 -6.42 -9.51
CA ASP A 5 0.83 -6.03 -8.34
C ASP A 5 1.46 -4.64 -8.57
N ALA A 6 1.97 -4.41 -9.80
CA ALA A 6 2.49 -3.10 -10.21
C ALA A 6 1.42 -1.99 -10.13
N ARG A 7 0.19 -2.28 -10.59
CA ARG A 7 -0.94 -1.33 -10.44
C ARG A 7 -1.29 -1.05 -8.98
N ALA A 8 -1.20 -2.06 -8.12
CA ALA A 8 -1.46 -1.87 -6.68
C ALA A 8 -0.39 -0.97 -6.05
N ILE A 9 0.88 -1.19 -6.37
CA ILE A 9 1.99 -0.33 -5.90
C ILE A 9 1.81 1.09 -6.41
N LEU A 10 1.53 1.26 -7.72
CA LEU A 10 1.29 2.56 -8.33
C LEU A 10 0.13 3.29 -7.62
N PHE A 11 -0.97 2.60 -7.34
CA PHE A 11 -2.11 3.16 -6.61
C PHE A 11 -1.73 3.65 -5.20
N VAL A 12 -0.93 2.87 -4.47
CA VAL A 12 -0.47 3.31 -3.14
C VAL A 12 0.43 4.54 -3.24
N VAL A 13 1.39 4.54 -4.16
CA VAL A 13 2.30 5.67 -4.34
C VAL A 13 1.54 6.95 -4.72
N THR A 14 0.63 6.88 -5.69
CA THR A 14 -0.13 8.06 -6.14
C THR A 14 -1.07 8.57 -5.06
N THR A 15 -1.77 7.70 -4.34
CA THR A 15 -2.68 8.13 -3.27
C THR A 15 -1.94 8.67 -2.06
N SER A 16 -0.81 8.07 -1.67
CA SER A 16 0.05 8.58 -0.60
C SER A 16 0.61 9.97 -0.92
N LEU A 17 1.07 10.20 -2.15
CA LEU A 17 1.49 11.53 -2.60
C LEU A 17 0.35 12.54 -2.55
N LEU A 18 -0.84 12.14 -3.02
CA LEU A 18 -2.01 13.01 -3.00
C LEU A 18 -2.39 13.38 -1.56
N VAL A 19 -2.44 12.40 -0.64
CA VAL A 19 -2.72 12.65 0.79
C VAL A 19 -1.68 13.58 1.40
N LEU A 20 -0.40 13.38 1.10
CA LEU A 20 0.68 14.24 1.62
C LEU A 20 0.55 15.68 1.10
N ILE A 21 0.38 15.87 -0.21
CA ILE A 21 0.25 17.19 -0.81
C ILE A 21 -1.00 17.89 -0.26
N LEU A 22 -2.13 17.20 -0.23
CA LEU A 22 -3.40 17.77 0.21
C LEU A 22 -3.36 18.15 1.70
N SER A 23 -2.77 17.29 2.54
CA SER A 23 -2.59 17.58 3.97
C SER A 23 -1.63 18.75 4.21
N LEU A 24 -0.53 18.84 3.45
CA LEU A 24 0.39 19.98 3.55
C LEU A 24 -0.27 21.30 3.12
N VAL A 25 -1.05 21.29 2.05
CA VAL A 25 -1.75 22.49 1.56
C VAL A 25 -2.81 22.96 2.57
N LEU A 26 -3.58 22.02 3.16
CA LEU A 26 -4.64 22.35 4.13
C LEU A 26 -4.11 22.74 5.50
N LEU A 27 -3.24 21.92 6.09
CA LEU A 27 -2.80 22.09 7.48
C LEU A 27 -1.58 22.99 7.60
N ARG A 28 -0.78 23.12 6.53
CA ARG A 28 0.53 23.80 6.53
C ARG A 28 1.45 23.36 7.66
N ASN A 29 1.24 22.15 8.17
CA ASN A 29 1.95 21.57 9.29
C ASN A 29 2.52 20.21 8.88
N TYR A 30 3.85 20.11 8.90
CA TYR A 30 4.58 18.91 8.50
C TYR A 30 4.30 17.71 9.42
N LEU A 31 4.20 17.93 10.73
CA LEU A 31 3.97 16.84 11.70
C LEU A 31 2.57 16.24 11.53
N ALA A 32 1.54 17.09 11.40
CA ALA A 32 0.18 16.65 11.17
C ALA A 32 0.04 15.90 9.83
N SER A 33 0.72 16.40 8.79
CA SER A 33 0.71 15.77 7.46
C SER A 33 1.38 14.39 7.47
N LEU A 34 2.50 14.24 8.18
CA LEU A 34 3.17 12.95 8.36
C LEU A 34 2.31 11.96 9.17
N ALA A 35 1.64 12.43 10.23
CA ALA A 35 0.73 11.60 11.01
C ALA A 35 -0.43 11.07 10.15
N ILE A 36 -1.04 11.93 9.33
CA ILE A 36 -2.12 11.55 8.41
C ILE A 36 -1.62 10.57 7.34
N LEU A 37 -0.43 10.81 6.77
CA LEU A 37 0.17 9.90 5.81
C LEU A 37 0.46 8.52 6.43
N GLY A 38 0.98 8.50 7.66
CA GLY A 38 1.23 7.26 8.40
C GLY A 38 -0.06 6.49 8.68
N ALA A 39 -1.12 7.17 9.11
CA ALA A 39 -2.43 6.57 9.32
C ALA A 39 -3.03 6.01 8.02
N TRP A 40 -2.91 6.74 6.91
CA TRP A 40 -3.34 6.28 5.59
C TRP A 40 -2.60 5.01 5.16
N LEU A 41 -1.27 5.01 5.27
CA LEU A 41 -0.45 3.85 4.92
C LEU A 41 -0.78 2.64 5.79
N ALA A 42 -1.01 2.82 7.09
CA ALA A 42 -1.43 1.72 7.97
C ALA A 42 -2.72 1.05 7.45
N ILE A 43 -3.73 1.85 7.09
CA ILE A 43 -4.99 1.35 6.53
C ILE A 43 -4.75 0.60 5.22
N VAL A 44 -3.97 1.17 4.31
CA VAL A 44 -3.69 0.55 3.01
C VAL A 44 -2.93 -0.77 3.17
N MET A 45 -1.98 -0.84 4.10
CA MET A 45 -1.17 -2.04 4.35
C MET A 45 -1.97 -3.17 5.01
N THR A 46 -3.07 -2.88 5.70
CA THR A 46 -3.98 -3.94 6.19
C THR A 46 -4.77 -4.64 5.09
N ARG A 47 -4.81 -4.11 3.86
CA ARG A 47 -5.61 -4.70 2.79
C ARG A 47 -5.00 -6.03 2.31
N PRO A 48 -5.83 -7.07 2.08
CA PRO A 48 -5.36 -8.42 1.70
C PRO A 48 -4.64 -8.46 0.35
N ARG A 49 -4.86 -7.46 -0.52
CA ARG A 49 -4.08 -7.31 -1.75
C ARG A 49 -2.66 -6.82 -1.46
N MET A 50 -2.49 -5.82 -0.60
CA MET A 50 -1.18 -5.28 -0.24
C MET A 50 -0.35 -6.27 0.56
N LEU A 51 -0.99 -7.01 1.48
CA LEU A 51 -0.33 -8.10 2.19
C LEU A 51 0.26 -9.13 1.22
N ARG A 52 -0.50 -9.57 0.21
CA ARG A 52 0.02 -10.49 -0.82
C ARG A 52 1.18 -9.91 -1.62
N VAL A 53 1.12 -8.64 -2.00
CA VAL A 53 2.23 -7.97 -2.70
C VAL A 53 3.47 -7.91 -1.82
N MET A 54 3.32 -7.58 -0.53
CA MET A 54 4.44 -7.54 0.42
C MET A 54 5.06 -8.91 0.67
N ARG A 55 4.25 -9.96 0.81
CA ARG A 55 4.76 -11.34 0.91
C ARG A 55 5.56 -11.73 -0.33
N ARG A 56 5.05 -11.41 -1.53
CA ARG A 56 5.76 -11.63 -2.80
C ARG A 56 7.06 -10.85 -2.90
N LEU A 57 7.08 -9.59 -2.46
CA LEU A 57 8.29 -8.74 -2.44
C LEU A 57 9.33 -9.27 -1.45
N ARG A 58 8.90 -9.88 -0.34
CA ARG A 58 9.77 -10.57 0.63
C ARG A 58 10.30 -11.92 0.13
N GLY A 59 9.86 -12.39 -1.04
CA GLY A 59 10.20 -13.71 -1.55
C GLY A 59 9.51 -14.86 -0.81
N GLU A 60 8.45 -14.58 -0.03
CA GLU A 60 7.68 -15.64 0.62
C GLU A 60 6.92 -16.46 -0.42
N PRO A 61 6.93 -17.81 -0.31
CA PRO A 61 6.21 -18.67 -1.23
C PRO A 61 4.70 -18.39 -1.18
N ASP A 62 4.12 -18.14 -2.35
CA ASP A 62 2.69 -17.87 -2.51
C ASP A 62 1.90 -19.19 -2.53
N TRP A 63 1.63 -19.76 -1.36
CA TRP A 63 0.87 -21.01 -1.18
C TRP A 63 -0.60 -20.92 -1.60
N SER A 64 -1.08 -19.74 -2.04
CA SER A 64 -2.49 -19.55 -2.40
C SER A 64 -2.96 -20.37 -3.60
N GLY A 65 -2.03 -20.94 -4.39
CA GLY A 65 -2.33 -21.90 -5.46
C GLY A 65 -2.28 -23.38 -5.03
N TYR A 66 -1.64 -23.71 -3.91
CA TYR A 66 -1.33 -25.09 -3.52
C TYR A 66 -2.58 -25.91 -3.12
N TYR A 67 -3.67 -25.23 -2.75
CA TYR A 67 -4.93 -25.85 -2.35
C TYR A 67 -6.00 -25.87 -3.46
N LYS A 68 -5.68 -25.43 -4.68
CA LYS A 68 -6.64 -25.43 -5.80
C LYS A 68 -6.66 -26.70 -6.64
N ASP A 69 -5.74 -27.63 -6.40
CA ASP A 69 -5.63 -28.91 -7.11
C ASP A 69 -6.18 -30.10 -6.29
N ARG A 70 -7.33 -29.93 -5.61
CA ARG A 70 -8.09 -31.05 -5.06
C ARG A 70 -9.55 -30.99 -5.46
#